data_AF-A3WRP2-F1
#
_entry.id   AF-A3WRP2-F1
#
_cell.length_a   1.000
_cell.length_b   1.000
_cell.length_c   1.000
_cell.angle_alpha   90.00
_cell.angle_beta   90.00
_cell.angle_gamma   90.00
#
_symmetry.space_group_name_H-M   'P 1'
#
loop_
_entity.id
_entity.type
_entity.pdbx_description
1 polymer ?
#
loop_
_entity_poly.entity_id
_entity_poly.type
_entity_poly.pdbx_seq_one_letter_code
_entity_poly.pdbx_strand_id
1 'polypeptide(L)'
;MNAANASRKHRLWPVFVMPVLVVIAAAAWSAFWFYAASQVDQTVDAWRAREAASGRIYDCAKRTVAGFPFRLEVRCVDATVELKSQTADQAAMAPVTARLGDILVVAQIYTPKLLIAEFKAPATLSQHGQPEMIVNWSTARSSIVGLPGVPQSADIVFDDPVIDRVAATARTPVARAKQVELHGRIAENSRPDRPAIETVLELTGATIGDVHPVLTAPFDADVRAIVHGLKDFTPKPWPARFRELQAAGGRIEIKQSRIQQGDLIAIAAGSLGLTADGHLDGELHMTATGFEKVIPALGIEKMLEQGVPQDTLDKVAPGVKTRDIDNLFGALDRAIPGLGKAVRENANVGVVAGLAAIGREATLEGKKARSFPLRFVNGAVFVGPLKVAQTPPLF
;
A
#
# COMPACT_ATOMS: atom_id res chain seq x y z
N MET A 1 -82.88 48.41 -19.56
CA MET A 1 -82.84 46.95 -19.79
C MET A 1 -81.41 46.56 -20.17
N ASN A 2 -80.83 45.70 -19.33
CA ASN A 2 -79.75 44.73 -19.56
C ASN A 2 -78.38 45.22 -20.08
N ALA A 3 -77.46 45.41 -19.13
CA ALA A 3 -76.02 45.38 -19.36
C ALA A 3 -75.58 43.94 -19.71
N ALA A 4 -74.96 43.77 -20.87
CA ALA A 4 -74.35 42.52 -21.30
C ALA A 4 -73.05 42.28 -20.50
N ASN A 5 -73.07 41.28 -19.64
CA ASN A 5 -71.91 40.86 -18.86
C ASN A 5 -71.01 39.98 -19.75
N ALA A 6 -69.92 40.54 -20.26
CA ALA A 6 -68.93 39.78 -21.04
C ALA A 6 -68.18 38.83 -20.10
N SER A 7 -68.40 37.52 -20.26
CA SER A 7 -67.66 36.49 -19.53
C SER A 7 -66.20 36.47 -20.00
N ARG A 8 -65.29 36.98 -19.17
CA ARG A 8 -63.85 36.73 -19.34
C ARG A 8 -63.62 35.23 -19.14
N LYS A 9 -63.52 34.47 -20.24
CA LYS A 9 -62.98 33.10 -20.22
C LYS A 9 -61.56 33.17 -19.67
N HIS A 10 -61.38 32.83 -18.40
CA HIS A 10 -60.05 32.61 -17.84
C HIS A 10 -59.38 31.51 -18.66
N ARG A 11 -58.35 31.89 -19.42
CA ARG A 11 -57.58 30.99 -20.28
C ARG A 11 -56.81 30.07 -19.34
N LEU A 12 -57.34 28.88 -19.04
CA LEU A 12 -56.73 27.86 -18.16
C LEU A 12 -55.45 27.24 -18.76
N TRP A 13 -55.11 27.59 -20.00
CA TRP A 13 -53.95 27.09 -20.72
C TRP A 13 -52.60 27.23 -19.96
N PRO A 14 -52.27 28.36 -19.28
CA PRO A 14 -51.02 28.49 -18.53
C PRO A 14 -50.89 27.51 -17.35
N VAL A 15 -52.01 27.02 -16.81
CA VAL A 15 -52.03 26.04 -15.70
C VAL A 15 -51.59 24.66 -16.17
N PHE A 16 -51.84 24.31 -17.43
CA PHE A 16 -51.43 23.01 -18.00
C PHE A 16 -50.06 23.06 -18.68
N VAL A 17 -49.57 24.24 -19.09
CA VAL A 17 -48.24 24.38 -19.70
C VAL A 17 -47.15 23.90 -18.74
N MET A 18 -47.16 24.34 -17.48
CA MET A 18 -46.12 23.98 -16.52
C MET A 18 -46.06 22.47 -16.22
N PRO A 19 -47.17 21.77 -15.89
CA PRO A 19 -47.19 20.32 -15.74
C PRO A 19 -46.73 19.56 -16.98
N VAL A 20 -47.15 20.00 -18.18
CA VAL A 20 -46.72 19.38 -19.44
C VAL A 20 -45.22 19.54 -19.64
N LEU A 21 -44.65 20.71 -19.37
CA LEU A 21 -43.20 20.94 -19.44
C LEU A 21 -42.43 20.06 -18.45
N VAL A 22 -42.94 19.88 -17.23
CA VAL A 22 -42.33 18.99 -16.23
C VAL A 22 -42.36 17.53 -16.71
N VAL A 23 -43.47 17.08 -17.30
CA VAL A 23 -43.56 15.73 -17.87
C VAL A 23 -42.60 15.54 -19.03
N ILE A 24 -42.47 16.53 -19.92
CA ILE A 24 -41.50 16.51 -21.02
C ILE A 24 -40.08 16.45 -20.48
N ALA A 25 -39.75 17.26 -19.47
CA ALA A 25 -38.43 17.25 -18.84
C ALA A 25 -38.13 15.90 -18.17
N ALA A 26 -39.10 15.31 -17.47
CA ALA A 26 -38.96 13.99 -16.86
C ALA A 26 -38.79 12.88 -17.89
N ALA A 27 -39.53 12.91 -19.00
CA ALA A 27 -39.38 11.97 -20.10
C ALA A 27 -38.01 12.12 -20.79
N ALA A 28 -37.59 13.35 -21.08
CA ALA A 28 -36.27 13.64 -21.66
C ALA A 28 -35.13 13.18 -20.74
N TRP A 29 -35.25 13.45 -19.43
CA TRP A 29 -34.28 13.00 -18.44
C TRP A 29 -34.23 11.47 -18.34
N SER A 30 -35.39 10.82 -18.39
CA SER A 30 -35.47 9.36 -18.36
C SER A 30 -34.81 8.76 -19.60
N ALA A 31 -35.11 9.26 -20.80
CA ALA A 31 -34.47 8.85 -22.04
C ALA A 31 -32.94 9.04 -21.99
N PHE A 32 -32.48 10.19 -21.48
CA PHE A 32 -31.06 10.46 -21.27
C PHE A 32 -30.41 9.46 -20.31
N TRP A 33 -31.05 9.18 -19.17
CA TRP A 33 -30.51 8.26 -18.16
C TRP A 33 -30.39 6.82 -18.71
N PHE A 34 -31.44 6.31 -19.38
CA PHE A 34 -31.40 4.97 -19.97
C PHE A 34 -30.38 4.87 -21.11
N TYR A 35 -30.23 5.93 -21.90
CA TYR A 35 -29.16 6.01 -22.90
C TYR A 35 -27.78 5.95 -22.24
N ALA A 36 -27.53 6.75 -21.21
CA ALA A 36 -26.26 6.74 -20.47
C ALA A 36 -25.98 5.36 -19.83
N ALA A 37 -26.99 4.73 -19.22
CA ALA A 37 -26.88 3.39 -18.64
C ALA A 37 -26.51 2.34 -19.70
N SER A 38 -27.04 2.45 -20.93
CA SER A 38 -26.71 1.52 -22.04
C SER A 38 -25.26 1.65 -22.53
N GLN A 39 -24.62 2.81 -22.34
CA GLN A 39 -23.23 3.05 -22.75
C GLN A 39 -22.19 2.56 -21.73
N VAL A 40 -22.62 2.25 -20.50
CA VAL A 40 -21.74 1.73 -19.45
C VAL A 40 -21.06 0.45 -19.91
N ASP A 41 -21.80 -0.47 -20.54
CA ASP A 41 -21.30 -1.77 -20.93
C ASP A 41 -20.10 -1.65 -21.90
N GLN A 42 -20.23 -0.82 -22.93
CA GLN A 42 -19.18 -0.58 -23.91
C GLN A 42 -17.94 0.07 -23.27
N THR A 43 -18.16 1.02 -22.37
CA THR A 43 -17.08 1.74 -21.68
C THR A 43 -16.29 0.81 -20.76
N VAL A 44 -16.99 -0.06 -20.01
CA VAL A 44 -16.37 -1.04 -19.12
C VAL A 44 -15.61 -2.09 -19.94
N ASP A 45 -16.17 -2.58 -21.05
CA ASP A 45 -15.49 -3.56 -21.90
C ASP A 45 -14.21 -2.99 -22.53
N ALA A 46 -14.25 -1.74 -22.99
CA ALA A 46 -13.06 -1.04 -23.45
C ALA A 46 -12.01 -0.85 -22.33
N TRP A 47 -12.45 -0.58 -21.10
CA TRP A 47 -11.54 -0.52 -19.94
C TRP A 47 -10.93 -1.89 -19.63
N ARG A 48 -11.72 -2.96 -19.58
CA ARG A 48 -11.23 -4.33 -19.35
C ARG A 48 -10.19 -4.75 -20.40
N ALA A 49 -10.41 -4.39 -21.67
CA ALA A 49 -9.45 -4.67 -22.73
C ALA A 49 -8.10 -3.95 -22.52
N ARG A 50 -8.13 -2.69 -22.06
CA ARG A 50 -6.90 -1.95 -21.71
C ARG A 50 -6.17 -2.55 -20.50
N GLU A 51 -6.90 -2.96 -19.48
CA GLU A 51 -6.32 -3.62 -18.30
C GLU A 51 -5.72 -4.99 -18.67
N ALA A 52 -6.43 -5.78 -19.49
CA ALA A 52 -5.96 -7.10 -19.94
C ALA A 52 -4.64 -6.99 -20.72
N ALA A 53 -4.49 -5.95 -21.55
CA ALA A 53 -3.23 -5.66 -22.24
C ALA A 53 -2.06 -5.35 -21.28
N SER A 54 -2.35 -4.95 -20.04
CA SER A 54 -1.38 -4.69 -18.99
C SER A 54 -1.17 -5.87 -18.01
N GLY A 55 -1.72 -7.06 -18.33
CA GLY A 55 -1.59 -8.26 -17.51
C GLY A 55 -2.59 -8.34 -16.34
N ARG A 56 -3.62 -7.50 -16.32
CA ARG A 56 -4.70 -7.53 -15.32
C ARG A 56 -6.02 -7.88 -15.99
N ILE A 57 -6.47 -9.12 -15.79
CA ILE A 57 -7.69 -9.60 -16.41
C ILE A 57 -8.81 -9.48 -15.39
N TYR A 58 -9.74 -8.58 -15.66
CA TYR A 58 -10.94 -8.38 -14.83
C TYR A 58 -12.11 -9.10 -15.48
N ASP A 59 -12.74 -10.01 -14.74
CA ASP A 59 -13.98 -10.65 -15.14
C ASP A 59 -15.12 -10.33 -14.18
N CYS A 60 -16.28 -10.09 -14.77
CA CYS A 60 -17.50 -9.72 -14.09
C CYS A 60 -18.71 -10.27 -14.87
N ALA A 61 -19.01 -11.55 -14.67
CA ALA A 61 -20.08 -12.22 -15.40
C ALA A 61 -21.48 -11.68 -15.05
N LYS A 62 -21.69 -11.23 -13.80
CA LYS A 62 -22.97 -10.73 -13.29
C LYS A 62 -22.88 -9.23 -13.02
N ARG A 63 -23.10 -8.43 -14.06
CA ARG A 63 -23.14 -6.97 -13.99
C ARG A 63 -24.57 -6.46 -14.04
N THR A 64 -24.90 -5.48 -13.20
CA THR A 64 -26.17 -4.74 -13.27
C THR A 64 -25.92 -3.24 -13.18
N VAL A 65 -26.68 -2.46 -13.94
CA VAL A 65 -26.65 -0.99 -13.91
C VAL A 65 -27.94 -0.46 -13.28
N ALA A 66 -27.82 0.37 -12.25
CA ALA A 66 -28.93 0.98 -11.51
C ALA A 66 -28.61 2.45 -11.17
N GLY A 67 -29.40 3.10 -10.30
CA GLY A 67 -29.12 4.45 -9.79
C GLY A 67 -29.98 5.59 -10.36
N PHE A 68 -31.03 5.28 -11.12
CA PHE A 68 -31.98 6.27 -11.62
C PHE A 68 -32.55 7.12 -10.47
N PRO A 69 -32.72 8.45 -10.63
CA PRO A 69 -32.42 9.25 -11.83
C PRO A 69 -31.09 9.98 -11.83
N PHE A 70 -30.34 9.99 -10.72
CA PHE A 70 -29.24 10.97 -10.53
C PHE A 70 -27.83 10.38 -10.47
N ARG A 71 -27.71 9.05 -10.54
CA ARG A 71 -26.42 8.35 -10.52
C ARG A 71 -26.44 7.11 -11.41
N LEU A 72 -25.25 6.61 -11.71
CA LEU A 72 -25.03 5.33 -12.37
C LEU A 72 -24.30 4.43 -11.37
N GLU A 73 -24.97 3.36 -10.98
CA GLU A 73 -24.47 2.33 -10.08
C GLU A 73 -24.17 1.09 -10.90
N VAL A 74 -22.90 0.70 -10.99
CA VAL A 74 -22.45 -0.52 -11.65
C VAL A 74 -22.09 -1.51 -10.58
N ARG A 75 -22.93 -2.53 -10.41
CA ARG A 75 -22.69 -3.61 -9.46
C ARG A 75 -22.14 -4.83 -10.18
N CYS A 76 -21.08 -5.40 -9.61
CA CYS A 76 -20.44 -6.62 -10.06
C CYS A 76 -20.42 -7.65 -8.95
N VAL A 77 -21.11 -8.77 -9.13
CA VAL A 77 -21.10 -9.89 -8.18
C VAL A 77 -20.09 -10.93 -8.64
N ASP A 78 -19.35 -11.51 -7.70
CA ASP A 78 -18.33 -12.54 -7.96
C ASP A 78 -17.20 -12.07 -8.90
N ALA A 79 -16.75 -10.83 -8.72
CA ALA A 79 -15.67 -10.25 -9.51
C ALA A 79 -14.39 -11.09 -9.37
N THR A 80 -13.76 -11.41 -10.49
CA THR A 80 -12.48 -12.15 -10.50
C THR A 80 -11.42 -11.30 -11.19
N VAL A 81 -10.25 -11.20 -10.57
CA VAL A 81 -9.11 -10.45 -11.08
C VAL A 81 -7.92 -11.39 -11.15
N GLU A 82 -7.45 -11.67 -12.36
CA GLU A 82 -6.21 -12.40 -12.58
C GLU A 82 -5.07 -11.41 -12.81
N LEU A 83 -4.09 -11.46 -11.92
CA LEU A 83 -2.92 -10.59 -11.90
C LEU A 83 -1.71 -11.38 -12.40
N LYS A 84 -1.24 -11.03 -13.60
CA LYS A 84 -0.03 -11.61 -14.21
C LYS A 84 1.14 -10.65 -14.01
N SER A 85 2.30 -11.21 -13.62
CA SER A 85 3.58 -10.48 -13.56
C SER A 85 3.55 -9.14 -12.81
N GLN A 86 2.80 -9.04 -11.71
CA GLN A 86 2.65 -7.78 -10.98
C GLN A 86 3.85 -7.43 -10.09
N THR A 87 4.82 -8.31 -9.88
CA THR A 87 6.07 -8.00 -9.16
C THR A 87 7.26 -8.55 -9.93
N ALA A 88 8.48 -8.12 -9.58
CA ALA A 88 9.71 -8.59 -10.21
C ALA A 88 9.82 -10.12 -10.11
N ASP A 89 9.54 -10.65 -8.93
CA ASP A 89 9.56 -12.10 -8.66
C ASP A 89 8.40 -12.84 -9.35
N GLN A 90 7.22 -12.19 -9.47
CA GLN A 90 6.06 -12.77 -10.14
C GLN A 90 6.17 -12.81 -11.66
N ALA A 91 7.15 -12.15 -12.27
CA ALA A 91 7.39 -12.28 -13.72
C ALA A 91 7.69 -13.75 -14.11
N ALA A 92 8.20 -14.56 -13.17
CA ALA A 92 8.49 -15.97 -13.35
C ALA A 92 7.51 -16.92 -12.62
N MET A 93 6.48 -16.41 -11.93
CA MET A 93 5.54 -17.21 -11.12
C MET A 93 4.15 -17.34 -11.76
N ALA A 94 3.36 -18.29 -11.26
CA ALA A 94 1.96 -18.43 -11.61
C ALA A 94 1.15 -17.16 -11.23
N PRO A 95 0.11 -16.83 -12.02
CA PRO A 95 -0.74 -15.67 -11.76
C PRO A 95 -1.39 -15.74 -10.38
N VAL A 96 -1.59 -14.56 -9.78
CA VAL A 96 -2.40 -14.42 -8.57
C VAL A 96 -3.84 -14.16 -9.00
N THR A 97 -4.76 -14.99 -8.53
CA THR A 97 -6.19 -14.80 -8.77
C THR A 97 -6.83 -14.26 -7.49
N ALA A 98 -7.36 -13.05 -7.58
CA ALA A 98 -8.18 -12.44 -6.54
C ALA A 98 -9.65 -12.57 -6.90
N ARG A 99 -10.49 -13.01 -5.96
CA ARG A 99 -11.94 -13.04 -6.09
C ARG A 99 -12.56 -12.11 -5.06
N LEU A 100 -13.45 -11.23 -5.49
CA LEU A 100 -14.23 -10.34 -4.62
C LEU A 100 -15.71 -10.72 -4.69
N GLY A 101 -16.38 -10.71 -3.54
CA GLY A 101 -17.80 -11.04 -3.47
C GLY A 101 -18.71 -10.07 -4.23
N ASP A 102 -18.56 -8.77 -3.99
CA ASP A 102 -19.43 -7.73 -4.57
C ASP A 102 -18.68 -6.40 -4.66
N ILE A 103 -18.72 -5.76 -5.83
CA ILE A 103 -18.15 -4.44 -6.09
C ILE A 103 -19.27 -3.53 -6.60
N LEU A 104 -19.44 -2.38 -5.96
CA LEU A 104 -20.37 -1.35 -6.38
C LEU A 104 -19.61 -0.10 -6.79
N VAL A 105 -19.61 0.23 -8.07
CA VAL A 105 -19.02 1.48 -8.59
C VAL A 105 -20.13 2.49 -8.84
N VAL A 106 -19.98 3.70 -8.30
CA VAL A 106 -20.96 4.77 -8.37
C VAL A 106 -20.34 5.98 -9.06
N ALA A 107 -21.02 6.47 -10.10
CA ALA A 107 -20.74 7.73 -10.76
C ALA A 107 -21.95 8.66 -10.64
N GLN A 108 -21.74 9.90 -10.21
CA GLN A 108 -22.81 10.88 -10.06
C GLN A 108 -22.94 11.69 -11.35
N ILE A 109 -24.17 11.88 -11.86
CA ILE A 109 -24.40 12.61 -13.12
C ILE A 109 -24.00 14.09 -12.99
N TYR A 110 -24.17 14.68 -11.81
CA TYR A 110 -23.81 16.06 -11.50
C TYR A 110 -22.34 16.24 -11.08
N THR A 111 -21.61 15.14 -10.85
CA THR A 111 -20.17 15.15 -10.52
C THR A 111 -19.43 14.11 -11.38
N PRO A 112 -19.41 14.26 -12.71
CA PRO A 112 -19.03 13.18 -13.64
C PRO A 112 -17.56 12.75 -13.56
N LYS A 113 -16.71 13.55 -12.91
CA LYS A 113 -15.28 13.27 -12.72
C LYS A 113 -14.98 12.51 -11.43
N LEU A 114 -15.98 12.25 -10.59
CA LEU A 114 -15.84 11.50 -9.35
C LEU A 114 -16.40 10.09 -9.56
N LEU A 115 -15.54 9.10 -9.37
CA LEU A 115 -15.92 7.69 -9.25
C LEU A 115 -15.70 7.24 -7.81
N ILE A 116 -16.71 6.60 -7.23
CA ILE A 116 -16.62 5.97 -5.91
C ILE A 116 -16.80 4.48 -6.13
N ALA A 117 -15.96 3.65 -5.53
CA ALA A 117 -16.17 2.21 -5.51
C ALA A 117 -16.26 1.72 -4.07
N GLU A 118 -17.26 0.90 -3.80
CA GLU A 118 -17.43 0.17 -2.54
C GLU A 118 -17.18 -1.31 -2.78
N PHE A 119 -16.39 -1.93 -1.91
CA PHE A 119 -16.04 -3.34 -1.99
C PHE A 119 -16.64 -4.06 -0.79
N LYS A 120 -17.31 -5.19 -1.02
CA LYS A 120 -17.82 -6.03 0.08
C LYS A 120 -16.93 -7.23 0.30
N ALA A 121 -16.65 -7.48 1.58
CA ALA A 121 -15.97 -8.67 2.02
C ALA A 121 -16.82 -9.94 1.75
N PRO A 122 -16.17 -11.12 1.65
CA PRO A 122 -14.73 -11.32 1.65
C PRO A 122 -14.08 -11.11 0.27
N ALA A 123 -12.77 -10.90 0.27
CA ALA A 123 -11.93 -11.23 -0.88
C ALA A 123 -11.12 -12.50 -0.60
N THR A 124 -10.88 -13.30 -1.63
CA THR A 124 -9.92 -14.40 -1.56
C THR A 124 -8.81 -14.18 -2.57
N LEU A 125 -7.57 -14.44 -2.16
CA LEU A 125 -6.37 -14.37 -2.96
C LEU A 125 -5.79 -15.77 -3.04
N SER A 126 -5.69 -16.30 -4.25
CA SER A 126 -5.16 -17.63 -4.51
C SER A 126 -3.99 -17.53 -5.48
N GLN A 127 -2.95 -18.31 -5.22
CA GLN A 127 -1.81 -18.45 -6.12
C GLN A 127 -1.42 -19.93 -6.16
N HIS A 128 -1.07 -20.44 -7.34
CA HIS A 128 -0.72 -21.84 -7.49
C HIS A 128 0.45 -22.23 -6.58
N GLY A 129 0.29 -23.31 -5.80
CA GLY A 129 1.31 -23.80 -4.88
C GLY A 129 1.44 -22.99 -3.58
N GLN A 130 0.63 -21.95 -3.37
CA GLN A 130 0.61 -21.16 -2.13
C GLN A 130 -0.72 -21.34 -1.40
N PRO A 131 -0.74 -21.23 -0.06
CA PRO A 131 -1.98 -21.19 0.72
C PRO A 131 -2.87 -20.01 0.28
N GLU A 132 -4.19 -20.22 0.32
CA GLU A 132 -5.15 -19.15 0.02
C GLU A 132 -5.10 -18.09 1.13
N MET A 133 -5.23 -16.82 0.78
CA MET A 133 -5.44 -15.75 1.74
C MET A 133 -6.88 -15.25 1.65
N ILE A 134 -7.56 -15.17 2.78
CA ILE A 134 -8.91 -14.62 2.89
C ILE A 134 -8.79 -13.27 3.58
N VAL A 135 -9.33 -12.24 2.92
CA VAL A 135 -9.35 -10.87 3.41
C VAL A 135 -10.79 -10.48 3.74
N ASN A 136 -11.03 -10.09 4.99
CA ASN A 136 -12.30 -9.58 5.46
C ASN A 136 -12.15 -8.13 5.92
N TRP A 137 -13.24 -7.38 5.91
CA TRP A 137 -13.33 -6.00 6.39
C TRP A 137 -14.80 -5.70 6.69
N SER A 138 -15.06 -4.65 7.48
CA SER A 138 -16.43 -4.18 7.74
C SER A 138 -16.90 -3.23 6.63
N THR A 139 -16.07 -2.27 6.25
CA THR A 139 -16.28 -1.41 5.07
C THR A 139 -14.99 -1.24 4.27
N ALA A 140 -15.13 -1.09 2.96
CA ALA A 140 -14.03 -0.72 2.10
C ALA A 140 -14.54 0.20 0.99
N ARG A 141 -13.95 1.38 0.89
CA ARG A 141 -14.32 2.40 -0.10
C ARG A 141 -13.08 2.93 -0.78
N SER A 142 -13.20 3.22 -2.06
CA SER A 142 -12.24 4.03 -2.79
C SER A 142 -12.94 5.15 -3.54
N SER A 143 -12.22 6.24 -3.79
CA SER A 143 -12.66 7.32 -4.66
C SER A 143 -11.55 7.76 -5.59
N ILE A 144 -11.90 8.17 -6.80
CA ILE A 144 -10.98 8.79 -7.75
C ILE A 144 -11.64 10.02 -8.35
N VAL A 145 -10.93 11.14 -8.33
CA VAL A 145 -11.34 12.40 -8.95
C VAL A 145 -10.48 12.67 -10.17
N GLY A 146 -11.09 13.13 -11.27
CA GLY A 146 -10.39 13.60 -12.48
C GLY A 146 -10.52 12.69 -13.70
N LEU A 147 -11.11 11.50 -13.54
CA LEU A 147 -11.36 10.58 -14.65
C LEU A 147 -12.42 11.15 -15.63
N PRO A 148 -12.36 10.79 -16.93
CA PRO A 148 -11.42 9.86 -17.59
C PRO A 148 -10.05 10.48 -17.95
N GLY A 149 -9.74 11.70 -17.49
CA GLY A 149 -8.44 12.34 -17.67
C GLY A 149 -7.38 11.86 -16.67
N VAL A 150 -6.35 12.68 -16.44
CA VAL A 150 -5.34 12.41 -15.41
C VAL A 150 -5.99 12.47 -14.02
N PRO A 151 -5.84 11.43 -13.18
CA PRO A 151 -6.34 11.45 -11.81
C PRO A 151 -5.76 12.63 -11.02
N GLN A 152 -6.65 13.37 -10.34
CA GLN A 152 -6.30 14.51 -9.48
C GLN A 152 -6.13 14.08 -8.03
N SER A 153 -6.99 13.19 -7.57
CA SER A 153 -6.88 12.52 -6.27
C SER A 153 -7.41 11.10 -6.35
N ALA A 154 -6.89 10.24 -5.47
CA ALA A 154 -7.35 8.89 -5.27
C ALA A 154 -7.26 8.53 -3.79
N ASP A 155 -8.29 7.89 -3.26
CA ASP A 155 -8.40 7.54 -1.86
C ASP A 155 -8.84 6.08 -1.75
N ILE A 156 -8.35 5.38 -0.74
CA ILE A 156 -8.81 4.04 -0.37
C ILE A 156 -8.79 3.88 1.14
N VAL A 157 -9.90 3.39 1.70
CA VAL A 157 -10.13 3.25 3.12
C VAL A 157 -10.70 1.86 3.40
N PHE A 158 -10.15 1.18 4.41
CA PHE A 158 -10.64 -0.08 4.93
C PHE A 158 -10.88 0.03 6.43
N ASP A 159 -12.07 -0.39 6.88
CA ASP A 159 -12.41 -0.53 8.29
C ASP A 159 -12.35 -1.99 8.72
N ASP A 160 -11.73 -2.22 9.89
CA ASP A 160 -11.47 -3.53 10.47
C ASP A 160 -10.91 -4.57 9.46
N PRO A 161 -9.86 -4.29 8.67
CA PRO A 161 -9.32 -5.27 7.74
C PRO A 161 -8.63 -6.44 8.48
N VAL A 162 -8.89 -7.64 7.99
CA VAL A 162 -8.47 -8.92 8.56
C VAL A 162 -7.94 -9.79 7.44
N ILE A 163 -6.64 -10.06 7.43
CA ILE A 163 -5.99 -10.96 6.46
C ILE A 163 -5.62 -12.28 7.15
N ASP A 164 -6.21 -13.36 6.67
CA ASP A 164 -5.95 -14.72 7.14
C ASP A 164 -5.33 -15.57 6.04
N ARG A 165 -4.30 -16.34 6.38
CA ARG A 165 -3.81 -17.41 5.53
C ARG A 165 -4.52 -18.71 5.89
N VAL A 166 -5.03 -19.42 4.89
CA VAL A 166 -5.75 -20.67 5.02
C VAL A 166 -4.96 -21.78 4.35
N ALA A 167 -4.51 -22.74 5.16
CA ALA A 167 -3.80 -23.93 4.70
C ALA A 167 -4.57 -25.17 5.17
N ALA A 168 -5.10 -25.96 4.23
CA ALA A 168 -6.01 -27.08 4.48
C ALA A 168 -7.23 -26.65 5.33
N THR A 169 -7.17 -26.84 6.65
CA THR A 169 -8.22 -26.44 7.60
C THR A 169 -7.74 -25.42 8.63
N ALA A 170 -6.43 -25.13 8.69
CA ALA A 170 -5.86 -24.18 9.63
C ALA A 170 -5.97 -22.76 9.08
N ARG A 171 -6.43 -21.84 9.93
CA ARG A 171 -6.48 -20.40 9.64
C ARG A 171 -5.47 -19.67 10.53
N THR A 172 -4.46 -19.07 9.92
CA THR A 172 -3.41 -18.33 10.63
C THR A 172 -3.54 -16.83 10.33
N PRO A 173 -3.67 -15.96 11.36
CA PRO A 173 -3.69 -14.52 11.17
C PRO A 173 -2.38 -14.01 10.55
N VAL A 174 -2.50 -13.24 9.46
CA VAL A 174 -1.34 -12.59 8.79
C VAL A 174 -1.25 -11.13 9.19
N ALA A 175 -2.38 -10.41 9.10
CA ALA A 175 -2.45 -9.01 9.49
C ALA A 175 -3.86 -8.62 9.95
N ARG A 176 -3.93 -7.59 10.80
CA ARG A 176 -5.15 -6.95 11.27
C ARG A 176 -4.94 -5.44 11.34
N ALA A 177 -6.00 -4.65 11.21
CA ALA A 177 -6.00 -3.28 11.68
C ALA A 177 -7.41 -2.88 12.10
N LYS A 178 -7.53 -1.77 12.82
CA LYS A 178 -8.82 -1.08 13.03
C LYS A 178 -9.19 -0.26 11.81
N GLN A 179 -8.20 0.38 11.21
CA GLN A 179 -8.39 1.21 10.04
C GLN A 179 -7.12 1.27 9.20
N VAL A 180 -7.28 1.31 7.89
CA VAL A 180 -6.20 1.55 6.92
C VAL A 180 -6.70 2.58 5.92
N GLU A 181 -6.05 3.74 5.87
CA GLU A 181 -6.38 4.81 4.94
C GLU A 181 -5.16 5.14 4.08
N LEU A 182 -5.37 5.28 2.77
CA LEU A 182 -4.36 5.75 1.84
C LEU A 182 -5.00 6.81 0.95
N HIS A 183 -4.46 8.02 1.03
CA HIS A 183 -4.87 9.18 0.25
C HIS A 183 -3.73 9.60 -0.67
N GLY A 184 -4.07 10.01 -1.88
CA GLY A 184 -3.14 10.54 -2.86
C GLY A 184 -3.74 11.70 -3.61
N ARG A 185 -2.96 12.76 -3.82
CA ARG A 185 -3.37 13.90 -4.66
C ARG A 185 -2.19 14.47 -5.42
N ILE A 186 -2.44 15.11 -6.55
CA ILE A 186 -1.43 15.95 -7.21
C ILE A 186 -1.08 17.11 -6.27
N ALA A 187 0.21 17.30 -6.00
CA ALA A 187 0.71 18.38 -5.15
C ALA A 187 0.38 19.75 -5.78
N GLU A 188 0.10 20.77 -4.96
CA GLU A 188 -0.27 22.11 -5.44
C GLU A 188 0.86 22.79 -6.24
N ASN A 189 2.11 22.50 -5.89
CA ASN A 189 3.30 23.01 -6.57
C ASN A 189 3.80 22.10 -7.71
N SER A 190 3.03 21.08 -8.08
CA SER A 190 3.35 20.15 -9.15
C SER A 190 3.42 20.88 -10.50
N ARG A 191 4.41 20.51 -11.32
CA ARG A 191 4.58 21.06 -12.68
C ARG A 191 4.34 19.96 -13.71
N PRO A 192 3.80 20.27 -14.90
CA PRO A 192 3.54 19.25 -15.93
C PRO A 192 4.78 18.42 -16.34
N ASP A 193 5.97 19.02 -16.32
CA ASP A 193 7.25 18.37 -16.63
C ASP A 193 7.83 17.57 -15.45
N ARG A 194 7.44 17.92 -14.22
CA ARG A 194 7.92 17.35 -12.95
C ARG A 194 6.73 17.13 -12.00
N PRO A 195 5.89 16.12 -12.27
CA PRO A 195 4.75 15.84 -11.41
C PRO A 195 5.21 15.42 -10.02
N ALA A 196 4.52 15.94 -9.02
CA ALA A 196 4.65 15.57 -7.63
C ALA A 196 3.28 15.13 -7.11
N ILE A 197 3.25 13.98 -6.42
CA ILE A 197 2.05 13.39 -5.85
C ILE A 197 2.25 13.33 -4.35
N GLU A 198 1.41 14.03 -3.60
CA GLU A 198 1.37 13.92 -2.15
C GLU A 198 0.55 12.69 -1.78
N THR A 199 1.08 11.88 -0.87
CA THR A 199 0.43 10.67 -0.36
C THR A 199 0.44 10.67 1.15
N VAL A 200 -0.68 10.27 1.75
CA VAL A 200 -0.83 10.07 3.19
C VAL A 200 -1.30 8.65 3.43
N LEU A 201 -0.59 7.92 4.29
CA LEU A 201 -0.96 6.59 4.76
C LEU A 201 -1.21 6.67 6.26
N GLU A 202 -2.38 6.21 6.69
CA GLU A 202 -2.75 6.09 8.10
C GLU A 202 -3.10 4.63 8.41
N LEU A 203 -2.51 4.10 9.48
CA LEU A 203 -2.76 2.77 10.02
C LEU A 203 -3.13 2.91 11.48
N THR A 204 -4.26 2.35 11.88
CA THR A 204 -4.74 2.39 13.27
C THR A 204 -4.84 0.98 13.83
N GLY A 205 -4.19 0.72 14.96
CA GLY A 205 -4.21 -0.57 15.65
C GLY A 205 -3.76 -1.75 14.79
N ALA A 206 -2.79 -1.53 13.92
CA ALA A 206 -2.32 -2.53 12.97
C ALA A 206 -1.44 -3.60 13.65
N THR A 207 -1.55 -4.84 13.20
CA THR A 207 -0.63 -5.94 13.53
C THR A 207 -0.25 -6.70 12.26
N ILE A 208 1.01 -7.12 12.17
CA ILE A 208 1.56 -7.86 11.03
C ILE A 208 2.42 -9.00 11.56
N GLY A 209 1.95 -10.23 11.38
CA GLY A 209 2.55 -11.46 11.90
C GLY A 209 3.84 -11.87 11.18
N ASP A 210 3.84 -11.77 9.86
CA ASP A 210 4.83 -12.45 9.02
C ASP A 210 6.05 -11.59 8.64
N VAL A 211 6.07 -10.32 9.03
CA VAL A 211 7.15 -9.40 8.64
C VAL A 211 8.25 -9.34 9.70
N HIS A 212 7.89 -9.09 10.96
CA HIS A 212 8.85 -8.99 12.07
C HIS A 212 8.16 -9.19 13.42
N PRO A 213 8.78 -9.85 14.42
CA PRO A 213 8.17 -10.08 15.74
C PRO A 213 7.66 -8.80 16.42
N VAL A 214 8.35 -7.67 16.22
CA VAL A 214 7.96 -6.35 16.76
C VAL A 214 6.60 -5.90 16.22
N LEU A 215 6.23 -6.27 14.99
CA LEU A 215 4.97 -5.84 14.37
C LEU A 215 3.77 -6.70 14.77
N THR A 216 3.98 -7.72 15.63
CA THR A 216 2.88 -8.56 16.15
C THR A 216 2.07 -7.86 17.24
N ALA A 217 2.64 -6.86 17.91
CA ALA A 217 1.91 -5.99 18.83
C ALA A 217 1.22 -4.83 18.08
N PRO A 218 0.03 -4.38 18.52
CA PRO A 218 -0.71 -3.31 17.84
C PRO A 218 0.08 -2.01 17.76
N PHE A 219 0.13 -1.40 16.58
CA PHE A 219 0.77 -0.11 16.35
C PHE A 219 -0.07 0.81 15.49
N ASP A 220 0.14 2.12 15.67
CA ASP A 220 -0.41 3.17 14.81
C ASP A 220 0.70 3.73 13.93
N ALA A 221 0.38 4.14 12.70
CA ALA A 221 1.32 4.79 11.80
C ALA A 221 0.67 5.92 11.00
N ASP A 222 1.34 7.07 10.91
CA ASP A 222 1.03 8.18 9.98
C ASP A 222 2.27 8.38 9.11
N VAL A 223 2.11 8.32 7.79
CA VAL A 223 3.20 8.55 6.83
C VAL A 223 2.75 9.53 5.76
N ARG A 224 3.47 10.63 5.62
CA ARG A 224 3.29 11.66 4.60
C ARG A 224 4.51 11.66 3.68
N ALA A 225 4.26 11.40 2.41
CA ALA A 225 5.30 11.32 1.40
C ALA A 225 4.94 12.10 0.13
N ILE A 226 5.95 12.47 -0.63
CA ILE A 226 5.82 13.04 -1.96
C ILE A 226 6.50 12.10 -2.95
N VAL A 227 5.74 11.59 -3.91
CA VAL A 227 6.24 10.77 -5.00
C VAL A 227 6.53 11.67 -6.19
N HIS A 228 7.78 11.66 -6.66
CA HIS A 228 8.21 12.40 -7.83
C HIS A 228 8.47 11.46 -9.01
N GLY A 229 8.24 11.96 -10.22
CA GLY A 229 8.61 11.27 -11.46
C GLY A 229 7.54 10.33 -12.01
N LEU A 230 6.40 10.17 -11.32
CA LEU A 230 5.25 9.43 -11.86
C LEU A 230 4.49 10.29 -12.88
N LYS A 231 4.86 10.14 -14.16
CA LYS A 231 4.32 10.93 -15.28
C LYS A 231 3.17 10.26 -16.02
N ASP A 232 3.15 8.94 -16.00
CA ASP A 232 2.21 8.12 -16.74
C ASP A 232 1.33 7.37 -15.75
N PHE A 233 0.00 7.44 -15.91
CA PHE A 233 -0.97 6.75 -15.06
C PHE A 233 -1.62 5.56 -15.78
N THR A 234 -1.17 5.24 -16.99
CA THR A 234 -1.71 4.12 -17.76
C THR A 234 -1.45 2.78 -17.06
N PRO A 235 -2.40 1.84 -17.13
CA PRO A 235 -2.22 0.46 -16.67
C PRO A 235 -0.92 -0.21 -17.16
N LYS A 236 -0.06 -0.62 -16.22
CA LYS A 236 1.12 -1.47 -16.50
C LYS A 236 1.51 -2.32 -15.29
N PRO A 237 2.25 -3.42 -15.49
CA PRO A 237 2.86 -4.18 -14.39
C PRO A 237 3.80 -3.32 -13.54
N TRP A 238 3.89 -3.60 -12.24
CA TRP A 238 4.75 -2.81 -11.34
C TRP A 238 6.23 -2.80 -11.73
N PRO A 239 6.85 -3.90 -12.20
CA PRO A 239 8.24 -3.84 -12.65
C PRO A 239 8.49 -2.81 -13.75
N ALA A 240 7.60 -2.77 -14.76
CA ALA A 240 7.67 -1.77 -15.82
C ALA A 240 7.48 -0.36 -15.26
N ARG A 241 6.53 -0.18 -14.33
CA ARG A 241 6.30 1.10 -13.65
C ARG A 241 7.53 1.60 -12.90
N PHE A 242 8.16 0.74 -12.09
CA PHE A 242 9.30 1.13 -11.28
C PHE A 242 10.53 1.40 -12.14
N ARG A 243 10.71 0.67 -13.25
CA ARG A 243 11.76 0.94 -14.24
C ARG A 243 11.61 2.31 -14.91
N GLU A 244 10.38 2.67 -15.31
CA GLU A 244 10.10 4.01 -15.85
C GLU A 244 10.30 5.11 -14.81
N LEU A 245 9.84 4.87 -13.57
CA LEU A 245 10.02 5.79 -12.46
C LEU A 245 11.51 6.03 -12.21
N GLN A 246 12.32 4.95 -12.18
CA GLN A 246 13.76 5.02 -12.04
C GLN A 246 14.41 5.80 -13.18
N ALA A 247 14.06 5.51 -14.44
CA ALA A 247 14.57 6.22 -15.61
C ALA A 247 14.20 7.72 -15.62
N ALA A 248 13.07 8.09 -15.00
CA ALA A 248 12.65 9.47 -14.81
C ALA A 248 13.31 10.17 -13.61
N GLY A 249 14.26 9.53 -12.93
CA GLY A 249 14.87 10.04 -11.70
C GLY A 249 13.88 10.12 -10.53
N GLY A 250 12.88 9.23 -10.55
CA GLY A 250 11.79 9.19 -9.59
C GLY A 250 12.29 8.85 -8.20
N ARG A 251 11.66 9.49 -7.21
CA ARG A 251 12.02 9.39 -5.81
C ARG A 251 10.80 9.58 -4.94
N ILE A 252 10.83 8.97 -3.76
CA ILE A 252 9.86 9.16 -2.70
C ILE A 252 10.54 9.99 -1.63
N GLU A 253 9.99 11.16 -1.32
CA GLU A 253 10.42 12.02 -0.21
C GLU A 253 9.45 11.80 0.96
N ILE A 254 9.93 11.24 2.06
CA ILE A 254 9.16 11.09 3.30
C ILE A 254 9.30 12.41 4.07
N LYS A 255 8.25 13.23 4.04
CA LYS A 255 8.21 14.52 4.75
C LYS A 255 8.05 14.33 6.24
N GLN A 256 7.18 13.38 6.60
CA GLN A 256 6.89 13.03 7.98
C GLN A 256 6.50 11.56 8.01
N SER A 257 7.07 10.80 8.91
CA SER A 257 6.51 9.51 9.32
C SER A 257 6.54 9.41 10.83
N ARG A 258 5.52 8.80 11.40
CA ARG A 258 5.42 8.52 12.83
C ARG A 258 4.80 7.15 13.02
N ILE A 259 5.46 6.30 13.80
CA ILE A 259 4.97 4.98 14.21
C ILE A 259 4.91 4.96 15.73
N GLN A 260 3.80 4.48 16.29
CA GLN A 260 3.60 4.31 17.73
C GLN A 260 3.23 2.89 18.08
N GLN A 261 3.89 2.33 19.09
CA GLN A 261 3.51 1.04 19.66
C GLN A 261 3.67 1.12 21.19
N GLY A 262 2.56 1.29 21.89
CA GLY A 262 2.58 1.59 23.33
C GLY A 262 3.41 2.85 23.63
N ASP A 263 4.51 2.68 24.38
CA ASP A 263 5.43 3.77 24.73
C ASP A 263 6.51 4.07 23.68
N LEU A 264 6.66 3.18 22.69
CA LEU A 264 7.64 3.31 21.62
C LEU A 264 7.10 4.26 20.57
N ILE A 265 7.89 5.26 20.23
CA ILE A 265 7.59 6.24 19.20
C ILE A 265 8.80 6.33 18.29
N ALA A 266 8.60 6.16 17.00
CA ALA A 266 9.62 6.35 15.99
C ALA A 266 9.14 7.36 14.96
N ILE A 267 9.98 8.34 14.63
CA ILE A 267 9.77 9.24 13.52
C ILE A 267 10.89 9.08 12.50
N ALA A 268 10.58 9.23 11.22
CA ALA A 268 11.59 9.25 10.18
C ALA A 268 11.25 10.28 9.09
N ALA A 269 12.29 10.78 8.43
CA ALA A 269 12.18 11.64 7.26
C ALA A 269 13.39 11.43 6.37
N GLY A 270 13.25 11.64 5.06
CA GLY A 270 14.34 11.48 4.11
C GLY A 270 13.85 11.21 2.70
N SER A 271 14.73 10.68 1.85
CA SER A 271 14.36 10.37 0.47
C SER A 271 14.95 9.05 0.02
N LEU A 272 14.12 8.28 -0.67
CA LEU A 272 14.47 7.01 -1.31
C LEU A 272 14.25 7.11 -2.81
N GLY A 273 15.18 6.60 -3.58
CA GLY A 273 15.09 6.40 -5.02
C GLY A 273 15.29 4.92 -5.37
N LEU A 274 15.51 4.67 -6.66
CA LEU A 274 15.77 3.35 -7.20
C LEU A 274 17.11 3.31 -7.93
N THR A 275 17.89 2.26 -7.69
CA THR A 275 19.09 1.93 -8.47
C THR A 275 18.72 1.38 -9.85
N ALA A 276 19.70 1.28 -10.75
CA ALA A 276 19.48 0.77 -12.10
C ALA A 276 19.04 -0.71 -12.15
N ASP A 277 19.41 -1.48 -11.13
CA ASP A 277 19.03 -2.88 -10.87
C ASP A 277 17.77 -2.99 -9.98
N GLY A 278 17.06 -1.87 -9.75
CA GLY A 278 15.73 -1.86 -9.15
C GLY A 278 15.68 -1.94 -7.64
N HIS A 279 16.81 -1.80 -6.95
CA HIS A 279 16.84 -1.77 -5.50
C HIS A 279 16.61 -0.36 -4.94
N LEU A 280 16.18 -0.28 -3.68
CA LEU A 280 16.05 0.99 -2.97
C LEU A 280 17.43 1.59 -2.65
N ASP A 281 17.55 2.90 -2.82
CA ASP A 281 18.76 3.67 -2.51
C ASP A 281 18.40 5.02 -1.88
N GLY A 282 19.21 5.48 -0.93
CA GLY A 282 18.99 6.77 -0.26
C GLY A 282 19.19 6.71 1.25
N GLU A 283 18.63 7.68 1.96
CA GLU A 283 18.83 7.81 3.40
C GLU A 283 17.56 8.32 4.07
N LEU A 284 17.21 7.70 5.20
CA LEU A 284 16.18 8.16 6.13
C LEU A 284 16.84 8.50 7.46
N HIS A 285 16.58 9.70 7.98
CA HIS A 285 16.94 10.05 9.35
C HIS A 285 15.83 9.59 10.27
N MET A 286 16.13 8.62 11.13
CA MET A 286 15.17 8.08 12.09
C MET A 286 15.52 8.55 13.50
N THR A 287 14.49 8.87 14.29
CA THR A 287 14.60 9.14 15.72
C THR A 287 13.56 8.29 16.44
N ALA A 288 14.01 7.47 17.39
CA ALA A 288 13.13 6.54 18.10
C ALA A 288 13.33 6.59 19.62
N THR A 289 12.24 6.51 20.38
CA THR A 289 12.24 6.28 21.83
C THR A 289 12.33 4.79 22.14
N GLY A 290 12.89 4.46 23.31
CA GLY A 290 12.92 3.08 23.80
C GLY A 290 13.63 2.10 22.86
N PHE A 291 14.58 2.60 22.06
CA PHE A 291 15.36 1.79 21.12
C PHE A 291 16.01 0.59 21.82
N GLU A 292 16.36 0.73 23.10
CA GLU A 292 16.92 -0.35 23.92
C GLU A 292 15.99 -1.57 24.04
N LYS A 293 14.67 -1.36 24.00
CA LYS A 293 13.66 -2.42 24.10
C LYS A 293 13.46 -3.17 22.78
N VAL A 294 13.80 -2.54 21.65
CA VAL A 294 13.61 -3.10 20.31
C VAL A 294 14.82 -3.92 19.87
N ILE A 295 16.02 -3.61 20.37
CA ILE A 295 17.27 -4.30 20.02
C ILE A 295 17.19 -5.83 20.17
N PRO A 296 16.70 -6.41 21.29
CA PRO A 296 16.60 -7.86 21.43
C PRO A 296 15.64 -8.46 20.38
N ALA A 297 14.57 -7.73 20.08
CA ALA A 297 13.57 -8.16 19.11
C ALA A 297 14.06 -8.09 17.65
N LEU A 298 15.11 -7.31 17.35
CA LEU A 298 15.78 -7.27 16.04
C LEU A 298 16.63 -8.53 15.77
N GLY A 299 16.76 -9.45 16.75
CA GLY A 299 17.42 -10.74 16.55
C GLY A 299 18.94 -10.65 16.35
N ILE A 300 19.56 -9.51 16.68
CA ILE A 300 21.02 -9.34 16.61
C ILE A 300 21.73 -10.37 17.49
N GLU A 301 21.12 -10.73 18.62
CA GLU A 301 21.57 -11.79 19.52
C GLU A 301 21.59 -13.17 18.84
N LYS A 302 20.59 -13.49 18.01
CA LYS A 302 20.56 -14.75 17.24
C LYS A 302 21.65 -14.80 16.17
N MET A 303 21.99 -13.68 15.53
CA MET A 303 23.12 -13.63 14.58
C MET A 303 24.46 -13.86 15.27
N LEU A 304 24.60 -13.43 16.53
CA LEU A 304 25.82 -13.62 17.33
C LEU A 304 25.91 -15.04 17.94
N GLU A 305 24.78 -15.65 18.30
CA GLU A 305 24.74 -16.99 18.90
C GLU A 305 24.74 -18.13 17.88
N GLN A 306 24.11 -17.96 16.71
CA GLN A 306 23.99 -19.02 15.69
C GLN A 306 25.20 -19.08 14.75
N GLY A 307 26.15 -18.16 14.87
CA GLY A 307 27.27 -18.01 13.95
C GLY A 307 26.84 -17.48 12.58
N VAL A 308 27.81 -17.00 11.81
CA VAL A 308 27.57 -16.56 10.43
C VAL A 308 27.14 -17.77 9.60
N PRO A 309 25.96 -17.76 8.97
CA PRO A 309 25.52 -18.91 8.17
C PRO A 309 26.44 -19.12 6.95
N GLN A 310 26.62 -20.38 6.52
CA GLN A 310 27.64 -20.73 5.51
C GLN A 310 27.45 -20.04 4.17
N ASP A 311 26.19 -19.77 3.81
CA ASP A 311 25.82 -19.04 2.61
C ASP A 311 26.38 -17.61 2.58
N THR A 312 26.61 -17.03 3.76
CA THR A 312 27.21 -15.72 3.94
C THR A 312 28.73 -15.85 3.89
N LEU A 313 29.32 -16.84 4.57
CA LEU A 313 30.77 -17.11 4.53
C LEU A 313 31.28 -17.43 3.11
N ASP A 314 30.54 -18.21 2.33
CA ASP A 314 30.90 -18.54 0.94
C ASP A 314 30.94 -17.31 0.02
N LYS A 315 30.19 -16.25 0.37
CA LYS A 315 30.17 -14.99 -0.39
C LYS A 315 31.31 -14.04 -0.01
N VAL A 316 31.77 -14.06 1.25
CA VAL A 316 32.80 -13.12 1.74
C VAL A 316 34.21 -13.74 1.74
N ALA A 317 34.32 -15.05 1.95
CA ALA A 317 35.57 -15.80 1.98
C ALA A 317 35.36 -17.23 1.43
N PRO A 318 35.38 -17.41 0.11
CA PRO A 318 35.12 -18.70 -0.53
C PRO A 318 36.12 -19.76 -0.03
N GLY A 319 35.60 -20.86 0.50
CA GLY A 319 36.41 -22.01 0.96
C GLY A 319 36.60 -22.12 2.49
N VAL A 320 36.11 -21.16 3.28
CA VAL A 320 36.14 -21.23 4.75
C VAL A 320 34.88 -21.93 5.27
N LYS A 321 35.02 -23.08 5.96
CA LYS A 321 33.88 -23.79 6.56
C LYS A 321 33.62 -23.30 7.99
N THR A 322 32.36 -23.23 8.42
CA THR A 322 32.00 -22.88 9.82
C THR A 322 32.75 -23.75 10.83
N ARG A 323 32.95 -25.02 10.50
CA ARG A 323 33.68 -25.98 11.31
C ARG A 323 35.16 -25.63 11.52
N ASP A 324 35.80 -24.96 10.55
CA ASP A 324 37.20 -24.53 10.67
C ASP A 324 37.33 -23.32 11.62
N ILE A 325 36.30 -22.47 11.66
CA ILE A 325 36.18 -21.36 12.60
C ILE A 325 35.91 -21.90 14.03
N ASP A 326 34.99 -22.85 14.18
CA ASP A 326 34.74 -23.51 15.47
C ASP A 326 35.98 -24.24 15.99
N ASN A 327 36.75 -24.89 15.11
CA ASN A 327 38.01 -25.53 15.45
C ASN A 327 39.08 -24.51 15.87
N LEU A 328 39.12 -23.33 15.24
CA LEU A 328 40.02 -22.24 15.62
C LEU A 328 39.68 -21.69 17.02
N PHE A 329 38.39 -21.48 17.31
CA PHE A 329 37.93 -21.06 18.64
C PHE A 329 38.22 -22.11 19.71
N GLY A 330 38.02 -23.40 19.39
CA GLY A 330 38.37 -24.51 20.28
C GLY A 330 39.89 -24.68 20.48
N ALA A 331 40.71 -24.31 19.49
CA ALA A 331 42.17 -24.28 19.63
C ALA A 331 42.65 -23.09 20.48
N LEU A 332 42.00 -21.92 20.35
CA LEU A 332 42.27 -20.74 21.18
C LEU A 332 41.97 -20.98 22.66
N ASP A 333 40.83 -21.63 22.97
CA ASP A 333 40.42 -21.91 24.35
C ASP A 333 41.32 -22.97 25.03
N ARG A 334 41.99 -23.81 24.22
CA ARG A 334 43.01 -24.77 24.68
C ARG A 334 44.38 -24.13 24.91
N ALA A 335 44.69 -23.04 24.20
CA ALA A 335 45.94 -22.29 24.35
C ALA A 335 45.91 -21.36 25.57
N ILE A 336 44.75 -20.79 25.92
CA ILE A 336 44.55 -19.94 27.09
C ILE A 336 43.18 -20.27 27.72
N PRO A 337 43.14 -21.09 28.78
CA PRO A 337 41.88 -21.49 29.43
C PRO A 337 41.11 -20.26 29.95
N GLY A 338 39.87 -20.09 29.49
CA GLY A 338 38.98 -19.03 29.97
C GLY A 338 38.80 -17.84 29.02
N LEU A 339 39.53 -17.76 27.91
CA LEU A 339 39.29 -16.74 26.88
C LEU A 339 37.92 -16.90 26.22
N GLY A 340 37.45 -18.13 25.97
CA GLY A 340 36.11 -18.35 25.43
C GLY A 340 34.99 -17.88 26.37
N LYS A 341 35.23 -17.96 27.70
CA LYS A 341 34.31 -17.46 28.74
C LYS A 341 34.37 -15.94 28.89
N ALA A 342 35.58 -15.37 28.90
CA ALA A 342 35.80 -13.93 28.97
C ALA A 342 35.28 -13.19 27.72
N VAL A 343 35.36 -13.82 26.53
CA VAL A 343 34.78 -13.26 25.30
C VAL A 343 33.25 -13.35 25.32
N ARG A 344 32.63 -14.41 25.86
CA ARG A 344 31.17 -14.47 26.02
C ARG A 344 30.63 -13.53 27.09
N GLU A 345 31.31 -13.42 28.24
CA GLU A 345 30.91 -12.50 29.31
C GLU A 345 31.13 -11.03 28.92
N ASN A 346 32.21 -10.71 28.18
CA ASN A 346 32.46 -9.37 27.66
C ASN A 346 31.77 -9.06 26.32
N ALA A 347 31.27 -10.05 25.58
CA ALA A 347 30.46 -9.80 24.39
C ALA A 347 29.19 -9.02 24.75
N ASN A 348 28.57 -9.31 25.89
CA ASN A 348 27.42 -8.54 26.39
C ASN A 348 27.78 -7.08 26.70
N VAL A 349 28.99 -6.80 27.20
CA VAL A 349 29.46 -5.43 27.48
C VAL A 349 29.88 -4.69 26.21
N GLY A 350 30.54 -5.38 25.27
CA GLY A 350 30.97 -4.83 23.98
C GLY A 350 29.80 -4.59 23.02
N VAL A 351 28.78 -5.44 23.05
CA VAL A 351 27.52 -5.24 22.31
C VAL A 351 26.75 -4.06 22.91
N VAL A 352 26.62 -3.94 24.23
CA VAL A 352 25.97 -2.77 24.86
C VAL A 352 26.73 -1.45 24.58
N ALA A 353 28.07 -1.47 24.57
CA ALA A 353 28.87 -0.30 24.21
C ALA A 353 28.79 0.04 22.71
N GLY A 354 28.80 -0.97 21.83
CA GLY A 354 28.62 -0.81 20.39
C GLY A 354 27.22 -0.34 20.00
N LEU A 355 26.19 -0.79 20.72
CA LEU A 355 24.80 -0.35 20.58
C LEU A 355 24.59 1.06 21.14
N ALA A 356 25.27 1.43 22.24
CA ALA A 356 25.27 2.80 22.77
C ALA A 356 25.92 3.81 21.81
N ALA A 357 26.76 3.34 20.88
CA ALA A 357 27.32 4.12 19.78
C ALA A 357 26.40 4.20 18.54
N ILE A 358 25.29 3.45 18.50
CA ILE A 358 24.31 3.54 17.41
C ILE A 358 23.47 4.81 17.62
N GLY A 359 23.76 5.81 16.80
CA GLY A 359 23.05 7.07 16.79
C GLY A 359 23.44 8.01 17.92
N ARG A 360 23.03 9.26 17.75
CA ARG A 360 23.23 10.35 18.72
C ARG A 360 22.09 10.36 19.72
N GLU A 361 22.37 10.77 20.95
CA GLU A 361 21.31 11.05 21.92
C GLU A 361 20.41 12.17 21.39
N ALA A 362 19.11 11.98 21.53
CA ALA A 362 18.08 12.89 21.08
C ALA A 362 16.93 12.89 22.08
N THR A 363 15.99 13.82 21.89
CA THR A 363 14.72 13.84 22.60
C THR A 363 13.58 13.77 21.60
N LEU A 364 12.55 12.98 21.91
CA LEU A 364 11.34 12.87 21.10
C LEU A 364 10.14 12.91 22.05
N GLU A 365 9.29 13.91 21.87
CA GLU A 365 8.11 14.14 22.73
C GLU A 365 8.46 14.15 24.24
N GLY A 366 9.59 14.77 24.60
CA GLY A 366 10.07 14.86 25.98
C GLY A 366 10.68 13.56 26.55
N LYS A 367 10.72 12.48 25.77
CA LYS A 367 11.33 11.19 26.16
C LYS A 367 12.75 11.07 25.61
N LYS A 368 13.60 10.30 26.31
CA LYS A 368 14.93 9.93 25.82
C LYS A 368 14.78 9.14 24.51
N ALA A 369 15.51 9.57 23.49
CA ALA A 369 15.48 8.99 22.16
C ALA A 369 16.90 8.84 21.60
N ARG A 370 17.01 8.07 20.51
CA ARG A 370 18.21 7.94 19.71
C ARG A 370 17.91 8.32 18.28
N SER A 371 18.77 9.14 17.68
CA SER A 371 18.67 9.54 16.28
C SER A 371 19.81 8.94 15.46
N PHE A 372 19.50 8.28 14.36
CA PHE A 372 20.47 7.63 13.49
C PHE A 372 20.03 7.62 12.03
N PRO A 373 20.99 7.66 11.08
CA PRO A 373 20.69 7.47 9.67
C PRO A 373 20.45 5.99 9.37
N LEU A 374 19.38 5.73 8.63
CA LEU A 374 19.10 4.48 7.93
C LEU A 374 19.51 4.67 6.47
N ARG A 375 20.62 4.03 6.09
CA ARG A 375 21.15 4.12 4.72
C ARG A 375 20.70 2.92 3.91
N PHE A 376 20.19 3.19 2.72
CA PHE A 376 19.84 2.18 1.72
C PHE A 376 20.90 2.27 0.63
N VAL A 377 21.65 1.18 0.44
CA VAL A 377 22.69 1.09 -0.59
C VAL A 377 22.46 -0.20 -1.36
N ASN A 378 22.00 -0.06 -2.60
CA ASN A 378 21.59 -1.20 -3.42
C ASN A 378 20.67 -2.19 -2.68
N GLY A 379 19.67 -1.64 -2.00
CA GLY A 379 18.67 -2.41 -1.25
C GLY A 379 19.14 -2.95 0.10
N ALA A 380 20.44 -2.95 0.39
CA ALA A 380 20.95 -3.26 1.72
C ALA A 380 20.67 -2.09 2.67
N VAL A 381 20.07 -2.39 3.83
CA VAL A 381 19.71 -1.40 4.84
C VAL A 381 20.75 -1.40 5.95
N PHE A 382 21.30 -0.23 6.24
CA PHE A 382 22.36 -0.04 7.23
C PHE A 382 21.91 0.89 8.36
N VAL A 383 22.22 0.48 9.58
CA VAL A 383 22.18 1.33 10.79
C VAL A 383 23.63 1.55 11.21
N GLY A 384 24.17 2.73 10.91
CA GLY A 384 25.61 2.96 11.04
C GLY A 384 26.41 1.99 10.17
N PRO A 385 27.41 1.25 10.71
CA PRO A 385 28.17 0.25 9.94
C PRO A 385 27.46 -1.11 9.81
N LEU A 386 26.35 -1.33 10.51
CA LEU A 386 25.69 -2.64 10.60
C LEU A 386 24.63 -2.79 9.52
N LYS A 387 24.73 -3.84 8.71
CA LYS A 387 23.66 -4.26 7.80
C LYS A 387 22.56 -4.94 8.62
N VAL A 388 21.35 -4.37 8.61
CA VAL A 388 20.21 -4.87 9.39
C VAL A 388 19.14 -5.56 8.53
N ALA A 389 19.08 -5.25 7.23
CA ALA A 389 18.14 -5.88 6.31
C ALA A 389 18.63 -5.85 4.86
N GLN A 390 17.93 -6.60 4.00
CA GLN A 390 18.05 -6.54 2.55
C GLN A 390 16.65 -6.45 1.96
N THR A 391 16.42 -5.43 1.14
CA THR A 391 15.19 -5.29 0.36
C THR A 391 15.35 -5.97 -1.00
N PRO A 392 14.31 -6.66 -1.49
CA PRO A 392 14.32 -7.26 -2.83
C PRO A 392 14.29 -6.16 -3.90
N PRO A 393 14.70 -6.47 -5.15
CA PRO A 393 14.55 -5.54 -6.26
C PRO A 393 13.08 -5.36 -6.62
N LEU A 394 12.71 -4.17 -7.10
CA LEU A 394 11.35 -3.85 -7.52
C LEU A 394 11.07 -4.16 -9.00
N PHE A 395 12.10 -4.38 -9.84
CA PHE A 395 11.94 -4.65 -11.27
C PHE A 395 13.10 -5.36 -11.97
#